data_AF-A0A2V7HNM3-F1
#
_entry.id   AF-A0A2V7HNM3-F1
#
_cell.length_a   1.000
_cell.length_b   1.000
_cell.length_c   1.000
_cell.angle_alpha   90.00
_cell.angle_beta   90.00
_cell.angle_gamma   90.00
#
_symmetry.space_group_name_H-M   'P 1'
#
loop_
_entity.id
_entity.type
_entity.pdbx_description
1 polymer ?
#
loop_
_entity_poly.entity_id
_entity_poly.type
_entity_poly.pdbx_seq_one_letter_code
_entity_poly.pdbx_strand_id
1 'polypeptide(L)' 'DARKLNREAELDDELEMELPPQEFGRIAAQTAKQVILQRVRDAERDAIYSEFVDKEGKIARGIVHRVEKRNVIVEIGK' A
#
# COMPACT_ATOMS: atom_id res chain seq x y z
N ASP A 1 2.32 15.79 36.04
CA ASP A 1 1.53 16.62 35.09
C ASP A 1 0.42 15.86 34.34
N ALA A 2 0.50 14.54 34.15
CA ALA A 2 -0.53 13.71 33.48
C ALA A 2 -1.97 13.88 34.03
N ARG A 3 -2.14 13.95 35.36
CA ARG A 3 -3.45 14.18 36.01
C ARG A 3 -4.12 15.53 35.70
N LYS A 4 -3.42 16.47 35.05
CA LYS A 4 -3.98 17.75 34.58
C LYS A 4 -4.73 17.59 33.25
N LEU A 5 -4.39 16.58 32.45
CA LEU A 5 -5.06 16.26 31.17
C LEU A 5 -6.20 15.26 31.37
N ASN A 6 -5.98 14.20 32.14
CA ASN A 6 -7.03 13.27 32.54
C ASN A 6 -6.90 12.96 34.03
N ARG A 7 -7.95 13.27 34.80
CA ARG A 7 -7.95 13.17 36.26
C ARG A 7 -7.89 11.72 36.77
N GLU A 8 -8.26 10.77 35.91
CA GLU A 8 -8.27 9.33 36.17
C GLU A 8 -7.00 8.62 35.66
N ALA A 9 -6.04 9.34 35.07
CA ALA A 9 -4.83 8.73 34.53
C ALA A 9 -4.02 7.96 35.60
N GLU A 10 -3.73 6.71 35.29
CA GLU A 10 -2.90 5.81 36.11
C GLU A 10 -1.45 5.76 35.60
N LEU A 11 -0.58 5.08 36.37
CA LEU A 11 0.78 4.80 35.91
C LEU A 11 0.71 3.80 34.76
N ASP A 12 1.50 4.06 33.71
CA ASP A 12 1.52 3.33 32.43
C ASP A 12 0.37 3.62 31.45
N ASP A 13 -0.48 4.63 31.70
CA ASP A 13 -1.47 5.09 30.72
C ASP A 13 -0.85 5.92 29.59
N GLU A 14 -1.25 5.62 28.34
CA GLU A 14 -0.98 6.48 27.18
C GLU A 14 -2.04 7.59 27.10
N LEU A 15 -1.60 8.85 27.20
CA LEU A 15 -2.46 10.02 27.05
C LEU A 15 -2.20 10.69 25.70
N GLU A 16 -3.20 10.69 24.82
CA GLU A 16 -3.13 11.45 23.58
C GLU A 16 -3.32 12.95 23.85
N MET A 17 -2.43 13.75 23.28
CA MET A 17 -2.52 15.21 23.30
C MET A 17 -2.79 15.71 21.90
N GLU A 18 -3.90 16.43 21.71
CA GLU A 18 -4.18 17.10 20.44
C GLU A 18 -3.15 18.20 20.20
N LEU A 19 -2.26 17.97 19.24
CA LEU A 19 -1.34 18.98 18.74
C LEU A 19 -2.08 19.90 17.77
N PRO A 20 -1.89 21.24 17.84
CA PRO A 20 -2.49 22.14 16.87
C PRO A 20 -2.02 21.78 15.45
N PRO A 21 -2.89 21.85 14.43
CA PRO A 21 -2.58 21.47 13.05
C PRO A 21 -1.73 22.56 12.38
N GLN A 22 -0.52 22.81 12.89
CA GLN A 22 0.44 23.69 12.26
C GLN A 22 1.33 22.82 11.36
N GLU A 23 1.25 23.10 10.05
CA GLU A 23 2.15 22.62 8.98
C GLU A 23 1.99 21.18 8.46
N PHE A 24 1.18 20.32 9.10
CA PHE A 24 0.94 18.96 8.57
C PHE A 24 0.15 18.90 7.26
N GLY A 25 -0.58 19.94 6.87
CA GLY A 25 -1.57 19.86 5.78
C GLY A 25 -1.03 19.43 4.42
N ARG A 26 0.03 20.08 3.90
CA ARG A 26 0.56 19.78 2.56
C ARG A 26 1.37 18.49 2.53
N ILE A 27 2.25 18.29 3.51
CA ILE A 27 3.10 17.10 3.59
C ILE A 27 2.23 15.87 3.88
N ALA A 28 1.33 15.92 4.86
CA ALA A 28 0.44 14.80 5.16
C ALA A 28 -0.50 14.48 4.00
N ALA A 29 -1.04 15.47 3.28
CA ALA A 29 -1.86 15.21 2.09
C ALA A 29 -1.06 14.53 0.96
N GLN A 30 0.19 14.95 0.74
CA GLN A 30 1.07 14.32 -0.24
C GLN A 30 1.42 12.89 0.17
N THR A 31 1.78 12.68 1.44
CA THR A 31 2.06 11.36 1.99
C THR A 31 0.83 10.45 1.91
N ALA A 32 -0.35 10.96 2.27
CA ALA A 32 -1.60 10.20 2.15
C ALA A 32 -1.86 9.77 0.70
N LYS A 33 -1.69 10.66 -0.28
CA LYS A 33 -1.80 10.31 -1.70
C LYS A 33 -0.82 9.21 -2.09
N GLN A 34 0.43 9.30 -1.64
CA GLN A 34 1.45 8.30 -1.94
C GLN A 34 1.11 6.94 -1.31
N VAL A 35 0.69 6.93 -0.04
CA VAL A 35 0.28 5.71 0.67
C VAL A 35 -0.93 5.07 -0.02
N ILE A 36 -1.93 5.86 -0.42
CA ILE A 36 -3.10 5.35 -1.15
C ILE A 36 -2.68 4.73 -2.48
N LEU A 37 -1.87 5.43 -3.28
CA LEU A 37 -1.38 4.90 -4.56
C LEU A 37 -0.56 3.62 -4.39
N GLN A 38 0.24 3.54 -3.32
CA GLN A 38 0.99 2.33 -3.00
C GLN A 38 0.05 1.17 -2.65
N ARG A 39 -0.94 1.40 -1.78
CA ARG A 39 -1.96 0.39 -1.41
C ARG A 39 -2.74 -0.12 -2.61
N VAL A 40 -3.09 0.75 -3.56
CA VAL A 40 -3.78 0.36 -4.80
C VAL A 40 -2.89 -0.57 -5.63
N ARG A 41 -1.61 -0.22 -5.83
CA ARG A 41 -0.66 -1.06 -6.57
C ARG A 41 -0.42 -2.41 -5.90
N ASP A 42 -0.32 -2.43 -4.57
CA ASP A 42 -0.14 -3.67 -3.82
C ASP A 42 -1.38 -4.58 -4.00
N ALA A 43 -2.58 -4.01 -3.91
CA ALA A 43 -3.82 -4.76 -4.16
C ALA A 43 -3.94 -5.27 -5.60
N GLU A 44 -3.56 -4.47 -6.60
CA GLU A 44 -3.49 -4.90 -8.01
C GLU A 44 -2.52 -6.05 -8.19
N ARG A 45 -1.34 -5.97 -7.56
CA ARG A 45 -0.32 -7.03 -7.61
C ARG A 45 -0.81 -8.33 -6.97
N ASP A 46 -1.47 -8.23 -5.82
CA ASP A 46 -2.03 -9.39 -5.11
C ASP A 46 -3.16 -10.04 -5.91
N ALA A 47 -4.00 -9.23 -6.58
CA ALA A 47 -5.05 -9.72 -7.47
C ALA A 47 -4.47 -10.49 -8.67
N ILE A 48 -3.46 -9.92 -9.34
CA ILE A 48 -2.74 -10.59 -10.43
C ILE A 48 -2.13 -11.90 -9.92
N TYR A 49 -1.41 -11.87 -8.81
CA TYR A 49 -0.78 -13.07 -8.24
C TYR A 49 -1.81 -14.17 -7.98
N SER A 50 -2.94 -13.82 -7.37
CA SER A 50 -4.03 -14.76 -7.06
C SER A 50 -4.63 -15.38 -8.32
N GLU A 51 -4.65 -14.66 -9.45
CA GLU A 51 -5.15 -15.20 -10.71
C GLU A 51 -4.18 -16.21 -11.34
N PHE A 52 -2.87 -16.00 -11.19
CA PHE A 52 -1.85 -16.81 -11.85
C PHE A 52 -1.32 -17.97 -10.99
N VAL A 53 -1.46 -17.92 -9.67
CA VAL A 53 -0.96 -18.99 -8.78
C VAL A 53 -1.59 -20.35 -9.11
N ASP A 54 -2.89 -20.39 -9.40
CA ASP A 54 -3.60 -21.63 -9.76
C ASP A 54 -3.32 -22.11 -11.19
N LYS A 55 -2.61 -21.31 -11.99
CA LYS A 55 -2.25 -21.61 -13.39
C LYS A 55 -0.83 -22.19 -13.51
N GLU A 56 -0.11 -22.35 -12.40
CA GLU A 56 1.23 -22.94 -12.41
C GLU A 56 1.22 -24.34 -13.06
N GLY A 57 2.19 -24.60 -13.93
CA GLY A 57 2.33 -25.87 -14.65
C GLY A 57 1.35 -26.09 -15.81
N LYS A 58 0.46 -25.14 -16.11
CA LYS A 58 -0.48 -25.22 -17.24
C LYS A 58 0.10 -24.53 -18.48
N ILE A 59 -0.26 -25.05 -19.66
CA ILE A 59 0.08 -24.40 -20.94
C ILE A 59 -0.86 -23.21 -21.11
N ALA A 60 -0.29 -22.01 -21.26
CA ALA A 60 -1.02 -20.78 -21.53
C ALA A 60 -0.70 -20.23 -22.92
N ARG A 61 -1.68 -19.57 -23.55
CA ARG A 61 -1.49 -18.81 -24.79
C ARG A 61 -1.35 -17.33 -24.44
N GLY A 62 -0.39 -16.64 -25.04
CA GLY A 62 -0.17 -15.21 -24.88
C GLY A 62 0.18 -14.52 -26.19
N ILE A 63 0.15 -13.19 -26.17
CA ILE A 63 0.52 -12.34 -27.30
C ILE A 63 1.87 -11.70 -26.98
N VAL A 64 2.80 -11.72 -27.94
CA VAL A 64 4.08 -11.02 -27.78
C VAL A 64 3.82 -9.52 -27.77
N HIS A 65 4.11 -8.87 -26.64
CA HIS A 65 3.93 -7.45 -26.47
C HIS A 65 5.21 -6.69 -26.85
N ARG A 66 6.37 -7.16 -26.41
CA ARG A 66 7.66 -6.54 -26.71
C ARG A 66 8.77 -7.57 -26.78
N VAL A 67 9.67 -7.40 -27.75
CA VAL A 67 10.91 -8.16 -27.86
C VAL A 67 12.07 -7.26 -27.47
N GLU A 68 12.87 -7.72 -26.51
CA GLU A 68 14.11 -7.09 -26.08
C GLU A 68 15.31 -7.97 -26.48
N LYS A 69 16.53 -7.47 -26.35
CA LYS A 69 17.74 -8.19 -26.81
C LYS A 69 17.93 -9.57 -26.17
N ARG A 70 17.39 -9.81 -24.97
CA ARG A 70 17.60 -11.05 -24.20
C ARG A 70 16.32 -11.71 -23.69
N ASN A 71 15.16 -11.07 -23.87
CA ASN A 71 13.91 -11.45 -23.24
C ASN A 71 12.73 -10.98 -24.10
N VAL A 72 11.60 -11.66 -23.95
CA VAL A 72 10.34 -11.32 -24.63
C VAL A 72 9.30 -11.11 -23.56
N ILE A 73 8.65 -9.95 -23.58
CA ILE A 73 7.50 -9.65 -22.74
C ILE A 73 6.26 -10.18 -23.47
N VAL A 74 5.59 -11.13 -22.83
CA VAL A 74 4.38 -11.77 -23.34
C VAL A 74 3.22 -11.41 -22.44
N GLU A 75 2.14 -10.93 -23.05
CA GLU A 75 0.87 -10.67 -22.37
C GLU A 75 0.05 -11.96 -22.38
N ILE A 76 -0.28 -12.48 -21.19
CA ILE A 76 -0.96 -13.75 -21.01
C ILE A 76 -2.31 -13.47 -20.38
N GLY A 77 -3.39 -13.67 -21.13
CA GLY A 77 -4.74 -13.35 -20.68
C GLY A 77 -5.02 -11.85 -20.63
N LYS A 78 -6.21 -11.52 -20.12
CA LYS A 78 -6.58 -10.21 -19.59
C LYS A 78 -6.66 -10.36 -18.08
#